data_AF-A0A356KWZ0-F1
#
_entry.id   AF-A0A356KWZ0-F1
#
_cell.length_a   1.000
_cell.length_b   1.000
_cell.length_c   1.000
_cell.angle_alpha   90.00
_cell.angle_beta   90.00
_cell.angle_gamma   90.00
#
_symmetry.space_group_name_H-M   'P 1'
#
loop_
_entity.id
_entity.type
_entity.pdbx_description
1 polymer ?
#
loop_
_entity_poly.entity_id
_entity_poly.type
_entity_poly.pdbx_seq_one_letter_code
_entity_poly.pdbx_strand_id
1 'polypeptide(L)'
;ELAREPLPMGKLRFQNEREEQAASLVQSGMVSVARTNVVDSDTTRVEGRVRARGRKQSPWLVLDSDERISDAACDCYYFGQNKLFKGPCEHILALRIAFARRRNGRSS
;
A
#
# COMPACT_ATOMS: atom_id res chain seq x y z
N GLU A 1 23.46 -33.77 16.19
CA GLU A 1 22.14 -33.13 16.22
C GLU A 1 22.24 -31.78 15.51
N LEU A 2 21.35 -31.49 14.57
CA LEU A 2 21.39 -30.26 13.77
C LEU A 2 20.37 -29.29 14.37
N ALA A 3 20.84 -28.25 15.07
CA ALA A 3 19.99 -27.17 15.55
C ALA A 3 19.32 -26.51 14.33
N ARG A 4 18.01 -26.74 14.17
CA ARG A 4 17.18 -26.06 13.17
C ARG A 4 16.72 -24.75 13.79
N GLU A 5 17.61 -23.77 13.79
CA GLU A 5 17.20 -22.40 14.11
C GLU A 5 16.20 -21.96 13.02
N PRO A 6 14.94 -21.64 13.37
CA PRO A 6 13.95 -21.29 12.36
C PRO A 6 14.40 -20.00 11.68
N LEU A 7 14.53 -20.06 10.34
CA LEU A 7 14.80 -18.89 9.52
C LEU A 7 13.79 -17.80 9.90
N PRO A 8 14.21 -16.53 10.12
CA PRO A 8 13.30 -15.45 10.45
C PRO A 8 12.42 -15.14 9.23
N MET A 9 11.32 -15.87 9.11
CA MET A 9 10.34 -15.80 8.00
C MET A 9 9.78 -14.38 7.79
N GLY A 10 9.88 -13.51 8.80
CA GLY A 10 9.46 -12.11 8.73
C GLY A 10 10.19 -11.29 7.66
N LYS A 11 11.48 -11.59 7.38
CA LYS A 11 12.29 -10.88 6.38
C LYS A 11 12.22 -11.48 4.97
N LEU A 12 11.78 -12.73 4.85
CA LEU A 12 11.73 -13.46 3.57
C LEU A 12 10.45 -13.18 2.74
N ARG A 13 9.44 -12.51 3.32
CA ARG A 13 8.15 -12.23 2.65
C ARG A 13 8.09 -10.88 1.92
N PHE A 14 9.01 -9.96 2.21
CA PHE A 14 9.00 -8.61 1.65
C PHE A 14 10.20 -8.45 0.73
N GLN A 15 9.99 -7.91 -0.47
CA GLN A 15 11.08 -7.71 -1.42
C GLN A 15 11.91 -6.48 -1.07
N ASN A 16 11.41 -5.59 -0.22
CA ASN A 16 12.12 -4.42 0.30
C ASN A 16 11.47 -3.86 1.58
N GLU A 17 12.16 -2.93 2.24
CA GLU A 17 11.73 -2.26 3.48
C GLU A 17 10.43 -1.45 3.33
N ARG A 18 10.06 -0.99 2.12
CA ARG A 18 8.83 -0.22 1.90
C ARG A 18 7.60 -1.12 1.93
N GLU A 19 7.71 -2.33 1.40
CA GLU A 19 6.65 -3.34 1.49
C GLU A 19 6.44 -3.79 2.95
N GLU A 20 7.53 -3.96 3.71
CA GLU A 20 7.44 -4.25 5.14
C GLU A 20 6.73 -3.14 5.92
N GLN A 21 7.12 -1.88 5.69
CA GLN A 21 6.48 -0.71 6.31
C GLN A 21 5.01 -0.60 5.92
N ALA A 22 4.66 -0.82 4.64
CA ALA A 22 3.29 -0.82 4.17
C ALA A 22 2.45 -1.88 4.88
N ALA A 23 2.96 -3.10 5.00
CA ALA A 23 2.28 -4.18 5.71
C ALA A 23 2.09 -3.85 7.19
N SER A 24 3.08 -3.22 7.83
CA SER A 24 2.97 -2.78 9.24
C SER A 24 1.90 -1.71 9.43
N LEU A 25 1.81 -0.73 8.53
CA LEU A 25 0.77 0.31 8.55
C LEU A 25 -0.64 -0.29 8.45
N VAL A 26 -0.82 -1.30 7.60
CA VAL A 26 -2.10 -2.01 7.46
C VAL A 26 -2.42 -2.84 8.70
N GLN A 27 -1.46 -3.61 9.21
CA GLN A 27 -1.63 -4.43 10.42
C GLN A 27 -1.98 -3.59 11.65
N SER A 28 -1.40 -2.39 11.75
CA SER A 28 -1.63 -1.47 12.86
C SER A 28 -2.89 -0.60 12.71
N GLY A 29 -3.71 -0.83 11.67
CA GLY A 29 -4.93 -0.05 11.42
C GLY A 29 -4.67 1.43 11.10
N MET A 30 -3.46 1.77 10.64
CA MET A 30 -3.02 3.15 10.40
C MET A 30 -3.40 3.68 9.02
N VAL A 31 -4.06 2.86 8.20
CA VAL A 31 -4.52 3.22 6.85
C VAL A 31 -6.03 3.04 6.73
N SER A 32 -6.68 3.95 6.02
CA SER A 32 -8.11 3.88 5.72
C SER A 32 -8.38 4.31 4.28
N VAL A 33 -9.27 3.59 3.59
CA VAL A 33 -9.77 3.97 2.26
C VAL A 33 -10.87 5.01 2.45
N ALA A 34 -10.62 6.23 1.98
CA ALA A 34 -11.54 7.36 2.15
C ALA A 34 -12.56 7.44 1.01
N ARG A 35 -12.13 7.29 -0.24
CA ARG A 35 -12.99 7.35 -1.42
C ARG A 35 -12.51 6.36 -2.49
N THR A 36 -13.46 5.80 -3.23
CA THR A 36 -13.19 4.98 -4.41
C THR A 36 -14.11 5.46 -5.52
N ASN A 37 -13.55 5.77 -6.69
CA ASN A 37 -14.29 6.19 -7.87
C ASN A 37 -13.84 5.33 -9.06
N VAL A 38 -14.80 4.80 -9.81
CA VAL A 38 -14.55 4.20 -11.12
C VAL A 38 -14.35 5.36 -12.11
N VAL A 39 -13.19 5.40 -12.78
CA VAL A 39 -12.81 6.49 -13.72
C VAL A 39 -13.29 6.15 -15.12
N ASP A 40 -13.12 4.89 -15.52
CA ASP A 40 -13.67 4.24 -16.72
C ASP A 40 -14.05 2.80 -16.37
N SER A 41 -14.54 2.01 -17.32
CA SER A 41 -15.06 0.65 -17.09
C SER A 41 -14.14 -0.25 -16.26
N ASP A 42 -12.82 -0.08 -16.37
CA ASP A 42 -11.84 -0.98 -15.76
C ASP A 42 -10.81 -0.26 -14.87
N THR A 43 -10.85 1.07 -14.82
CA THR A 43 -9.94 1.89 -14.04
C THR A 43 -10.59 2.39 -12.75
N THR A 44 -9.92 2.15 -11.62
CA THR A 44 -10.41 2.56 -10.30
C THR A 44 -9.44 3.52 -9.61
N ARG A 45 -9.90 4.73 -9.30
CA ARG A 45 -9.20 5.67 -8.42
C ARG A 45 -9.54 5.40 -6.96
N VAL A 46 -8.51 5.27 -6.13
CA VAL A 46 -8.61 5.04 -4.69
C VAL A 46 -7.89 6.16 -3.96
N GLU A 47 -8.58 6.82 -3.05
CA GLU A 47 -8.03 7.85 -2.17
C GLU A 47 -8.11 7.38 -0.72
N GLY A 48 -7.10 7.72 0.08
CA GLY A 48 -7.02 7.27 1.46
C GLY A 48 -6.34 8.23 2.40
N ARG A 49 -6.28 7.81 3.66
CA ARG A 49 -5.53 8.49 4.72
C ARG A 49 -4.63 7.49 5.41
N VAL A 50 -3.37 7.85 5.60
CA VAL A 50 -2.38 7.02 6.28
C VAL A 50 -1.74 7.82 7.40
N ARG A 51 -1.69 7.27 8.62
CA ARG A 51 -0.96 7.85 9.75
C ARG A 51 0.41 7.17 9.86
N ALA A 52 1.47 7.91 9.60
CA ALA A 52 2.83 7.39 9.69
C ALA A 52 3.73 8.43 10.36
N ARG A 53 4.55 7.99 11.31
CA ARG A 53 5.54 8.84 12.01
C ARG A 53 4.92 10.16 12.56
N GLY A 54 3.73 10.06 13.15
CA GLY A 54 3.01 11.22 13.70
C GLY A 54 2.38 12.18 12.67
N ARG A 55 2.51 11.92 11.37
CA ARG A 55 1.92 12.74 10.30
C ARG A 55 0.79 12.00 9.59
N LYS A 56 -0.19 12.76 9.12
CA LYS A 56 -1.24 12.26 8.22
C LYS A 56 -0.76 12.48 6.79
N GLN A 57 -0.74 11.41 6.01
CA GLN A 57 -0.51 11.43 4.57
C GLN A 57 -1.84 11.18 3.86
N SER A 58 -2.02 11.80 2.70
CA SER A 58 -3.22 11.68 1.87
C SER A 58 -2.90 11.07 0.50
N PRO A 59 -2.45 9.80 0.45
CA PRO A 59 -2.13 9.16 -0.81
C PRO A 59 -3.39 8.88 -1.64
N TRP A 60 -3.21 8.86 -2.95
CA TRP A 60 -4.16 8.30 -3.89
C TRP A 60 -3.43 7.45 -4.93
N LEU A 61 -4.14 6.50 -5.52
CA LEU A 61 -3.65 5.68 -6.62
C LEU A 61 -4.78 5.37 -7.59
N VAL A 62 -4.41 5.02 -8.81
CA VAL A 62 -5.28 4.55 -9.87
C VAL A 62 -4.84 3.13 -10.20
N LEU A 63 -5.80 2.20 -10.18
CA LEU A 63 -5.61 0.83 -10.60
C LEU A 63 -6.20 0.67 -12.01
N ASP A 64 -5.46 0.05 -12.91
CA ASP A 64 -5.96 -0.39 -14.22
C ASP A 64 -6.73 -1.72 -14.12
N SER A 65 -7.17 -2.22 -15.28
CA SER A 65 -7.90 -3.49 -15.44
C SER A 65 -7.15 -4.71 -14.86
N ASP A 66 -5.81 -4.66 -14.85
CA ASP A 66 -4.93 -5.73 -14.35
C ASP A 66 -4.58 -5.54 -12.86
N GLU A 67 -5.27 -4.63 -12.16
CA GLU A 67 -5.03 -4.26 -10.77
C GLU A 67 -3.60 -3.75 -10.50
N ARG A 68 -2.95 -3.22 -11.53
CA ARG A 68 -1.63 -2.58 -11.46
C ARG A 68 -1.81 -1.08 -11.22
N ILE A 69 -0.83 -0.47 -10.54
CA ILE A 69 -0.84 0.98 -10.32
C ILE A 69 -0.45 1.66 -11.64
N SER A 70 -1.41 2.31 -12.28
CA SER A 70 -1.18 3.10 -13.50
C SER A 70 -0.78 4.54 -13.19
N ASP A 71 -1.29 5.10 -12.07
CA ASP A 71 -0.92 6.42 -11.56
C ASP A 71 -1.07 6.49 -10.04
N ALA A 72 -0.33 7.36 -9.37
CA ALA A 72 -0.45 7.59 -7.94
C ALA A 72 0.24 8.88 -7.49
N ALA A 73 -0.20 9.43 -6.37
CA ALA A 73 0.57 10.44 -5.66
C ALA A 73 0.45 10.32 -4.14
N CYS A 74 1.48 10.84 -3.46
CA CYS A 74 1.51 11.01 -2.02
C CYS A 74 2.23 12.30 -1.66
N ASP A 75 1.82 12.91 -0.55
CA ASP A 75 2.42 14.08 0.09
C ASP A 75 3.67 13.77 0.95
N CYS A 76 4.14 12.52 0.96
CA CYS A 76 5.32 12.15 1.73
C CYS A 76 6.63 12.55 1.04
N TYR A 77 7.67 12.76 1.85
CA TYR A 77 9.01 13.13 1.35
C TYR A 77 9.54 12.14 0.30
N TYR A 78 9.39 10.83 0.52
CA TYR A 78 9.88 9.81 -0.40
C TYR A 78 9.27 9.96 -1.80
N PHE A 79 7.95 10.13 -1.90
CA PHE A 79 7.28 10.33 -3.19
C PHE A 79 7.64 11.68 -3.80
N GLY A 80 7.78 12.74 -3.00
CA GLY A 80 8.24 14.04 -3.49
C GLY A 80 9.59 13.95 -4.21
N GLN A 81 10.53 13.18 -3.65
CA GLN A 81 11.88 13.00 -4.20
C GLN A 81 11.94 12.00 -5.36
N ASN A 82 11.20 10.89 -5.27
CA ASN A 82 11.39 9.76 -6.18
C ASN A 82 10.24 9.54 -7.16
N LYS A 83 9.07 10.15 -6.92
CA LYS A 83 7.81 9.85 -7.61
C LYS A 83 7.62 8.33 -7.66
N LEU A 84 7.26 7.78 -8.83
CA LEU A 84 7.16 6.34 -9.06
C LEU A 84 8.43 5.74 -9.68
N PHE A 85 9.48 6.52 -9.95
CA PHE A 85 10.71 6.04 -10.58
C PHE A 85 11.48 5.02 -9.73
N LYS A 86 11.30 5.06 -8.40
CA LYS A 86 11.85 4.07 -7.46
C LYS A 86 10.76 3.18 -6.83
N GLY A 87 9.59 3.15 -7.48
CA GLY A 87 8.40 2.48 -7.00
C GLY A 87 7.58 3.32 -6.02
N PRO A 88 6.37 2.84 -5.66
CA PRO A 88 5.48 3.56 -4.75
C PRO A 88 6.05 3.61 -3.32
N CYS A 89 5.76 4.70 -2.60
CA CYS A 89 6.05 4.76 -1.17
C CYS A 89 5.20 3.76 -0.37
N GLU A 90 5.61 3.50 0.86
CA GLU A 90 4.91 2.65 1.82
C GLU A 90 3.45 3.04 2.04
N HIS A 91 3.11 4.33 1.91
CA HIS A 91 1.73 4.82 2.09
C HIS A 91 0.82 4.43 0.92
N ILE A 92 1.32 4.51 -0.31
CA ILE A 92 0.57 4.09 -1.51
C ILE A 92 0.38 2.58 -1.48
N LEU A 93 1.44 1.83 -1.14
CA LEU A 93 1.37 0.37 -0.99
C LEU A 93 0.37 -0.03 0.11
N ALA A 94 0.40 0.63 1.27
CA ALA A 94 -0.55 0.37 2.35
C ALA A 94 -1.99 0.64 1.92
N LEU A 95 -2.24 1.73 1.17
CA LEU A 95 -3.56 2.06 0.64
C LEU A 95 -4.05 0.99 -0.34
N ARG A 96 -3.19 0.51 -1.26
CA ARG A 96 -3.51 -0.58 -2.18
C ARG A 96 -3.91 -1.86 -1.44
N ILE A 97 -3.12 -2.26 -0.43
CA ILE A 97 -3.40 -3.45 0.39
C ILE A 97 -4.74 -3.30 1.14
N ALA A 98 -4.97 -2.14 1.75
CA ALA A 98 -6.22 -1.87 2.47
C ALA A 98 -7.45 -1.92 1.55
N PHE A 99 -7.31 -1.39 0.32
CA PHE A 99 -8.37 -1.46 -0.69
C PHE A 99 -8.66 -2.89 -1.14
N ALA A 100 -7.62 -3.69 -1.43
CA ALA A 100 -7.78 -5.09 -1.81
C ALA A 100 -8.50 -5.90 -0.71
N ARG A 101 -8.12 -5.71 0.56
CA ARG A 101 -8.82 -6.34 1.71
C ARG A 101 -10.28 -5.93 1.80
N ARG A 102 -10.59 -4.64 1.60
CA ARG A 102 -11.97 -4.11 1.60
C ARG A 102 -12.81 -4.72 0.48
N ARG A 103 -12.23 -4.94 -0.71
CA ARG A 103 -12.92 -5.59 -1.83
C ARG A 103 -13.20 -7.06 -1.55
N ASN A 104 -12.21 -7.81 -1.08
CA ASN A 104 -12.35 -9.25 -0.81
C ASN A 104 -13.30 -9.54 0.36
N GLY A 105 -13.37 -8.65 1.36
CA GLY A 105 -14.32 -8.76 2.47
C GLY A 105 -15.76 -8.34 2.12
N ARG A 106 -16.02 -7.85 0.91
CA ARG A 106 -17.36 -7.50 0.41
C ARG A 106 -17.97 -8.58 -0.51
N SER A 107 -17.26 -9.69 -0.71
CA SER A 107 -17.68 -10.83 -1.55
C SER A 107 -18.50 -11.87 -0.77
N SER A 108 -19.33 -11.44 0.18
CA SER A 108 -20.24 -12.30 0.97
C SER A 108 -21.61 -11.65 1.10
#